data_AF-A0A7R9RXE8-F1
#
_entry.id   AF-A0A7R9RXE8-F1
#
_cell.length_a   1.000
_cell.length_b   1.000
_cell.length_c   1.000
_cell.angle_alpha   90.00
_cell.angle_beta   90.00
_cell.angle_gamma   90.00
#
_symmetry.space_group_name_H-M   'P 1'
#
loop_
_entity.id
_entity.type
_entity.pdbx_description
1 polymer ?
#
loop_
_entity_poly.entity_id
_entity_poly.type
_entity_poly.pdbx_seq_one_letter_code
_entity_poly.pdbx_strand_id
1 'polypeptide(L)'
;INGGWNNVAIVLKASLLNKIRIYVVTNMLKTICAWGLLVWLSRRAQGDPISESVHKPKAHCDFHPDIGPCGDYELKYYFDSKTRICRTFLYGGCEGNENRFLQFEDCVKACYGPSTQEVKEQEIIRMDPGTLESE
;
A
#
# COMPACT_ATOMS: atom_id res chain seq x y z
N ILE A 1 37.53 -52.14 44.81
CA ILE A 1 38.18 -51.08 43.99
C ILE A 1 37.42 -50.81 42.66
N ASN A 2 36.39 -51.61 42.29
CA ASN A 2 35.72 -51.52 40.98
C ASN A 2 34.50 -50.56 40.91
N GLY A 3 34.14 -49.86 42.00
CA GLY A 3 32.96 -48.98 42.03
C GLY A 3 33.22 -47.50 41.69
N GLY A 4 34.45 -47.01 41.92
CA GLY A 4 34.77 -45.59 41.72
C GLY A 4 34.96 -45.19 40.26
N TRP A 5 35.52 -46.08 39.45
CA TRP A 5 35.77 -45.85 38.02
C TRP A 5 34.49 -45.76 37.19
N ASN A 6 33.46 -46.50 37.59
CA ASN A 6 32.14 -46.44 36.94
C ASN A 6 31.49 -45.07 37.12
N ASN A 7 31.58 -44.49 38.32
CA ASN A 7 31.04 -43.16 38.60
C ASN A 7 31.80 -42.06 37.85
N VAL A 8 33.14 -42.15 37.79
CA VAL A 8 33.97 -41.22 37.01
C VAL A 8 33.66 -41.32 35.51
N ALA A 9 33.53 -42.53 34.96
CA ALA A 9 33.18 -42.74 33.55
C ALA A 9 31.76 -42.24 33.21
N ILE A 10 30.79 -42.38 34.13
CA ILE A 10 29.43 -41.85 33.96
C ILE A 10 29.43 -40.32 33.91
N VAL A 11 30.15 -39.66 34.83
CA VAL A 11 30.25 -38.20 34.87
C VAL A 11 30.96 -37.65 33.63
N LEU A 12 32.02 -38.32 33.17
CA LEU A 12 32.72 -37.94 31.94
C LEU A 12 31.87 -38.14 30.69
N LYS A 13 31.12 -39.25 30.60
CA LYS A 13 30.16 -39.49 29.51
C LYS A 13 29.02 -38.46 29.51
N ALA A 14 28.48 -38.12 30.68
CA ALA A 14 27.46 -37.08 30.82
C ALA A 14 28.00 -35.70 30.44
N SER A 15 29.23 -35.37 30.85
CA SER A 15 29.93 -34.14 30.45
C SER A 15 30.17 -34.07 28.94
N LEU A 16 30.59 -35.18 28.33
CA LEU A 16 30.79 -35.28 26.88
C LEU A 16 29.46 -35.16 26.12
N LEU A 17 28.40 -35.82 26.58
CA LEU A 17 27.06 -35.70 26.00
C LEU A 17 26.51 -34.27 26.13
N ASN A 18 26.77 -33.59 27.25
CA ASN A 18 26.40 -32.19 27.43
C ASN A 18 27.17 -31.28 26.46
N LYS A 19 28.48 -31.50 26.29
CA LYS A 19 29.29 -30.78 25.30
C LYS A 19 28.81 -31.03 23.86
N ILE A 20 28.49 -32.27 23.50
CA ILE A 20 27.93 -32.64 22.19
C ILE A 20 26.56 -31.96 22.00
N ARG A 21 25.70 -31.98 23.02
CA ARG A 21 24.39 -31.31 22.98
C ARG A 21 24.53 -29.80 22.79
N ILE A 22 25.41 -29.14 23.54
CA ILE A 22 25.70 -27.71 23.39
C ILE A 22 26.27 -27.42 22.01
N TYR A 23 27.19 -28.25 21.50
CA TYR A 23 27.75 -28.10 20.16
C TYR A 23 26.69 -28.23 19.06
N VAL A 24 25.82 -29.24 19.14
CA VAL A 24 24.72 -29.42 18.17
C VAL A 24 23.74 -28.23 18.23
N VAL A 25 23.34 -27.79 19.43
CA VAL A 25 22.42 -26.64 19.58
C VAL A 25 23.04 -25.34 19.07
N THR A 26 24.29 -25.05 19.41
CA THR A 26 24.97 -23.83 18.96
C THR A 26 25.27 -23.85 17.46
N ASN A 27 25.57 -25.00 16.88
CA ASN A 27 25.76 -25.14 15.43
C ASN A 27 24.43 -25.00 14.68
N MET A 28 23.32 -25.56 15.20
CA MET A 28 21.99 -25.40 14.61
C MET A 28 21.50 -23.95 14.64
N LEU A 29 21.79 -23.19 15.71
CA LEU A 29 21.48 -21.77 15.77
C LEU A 29 22.28 -20.95 14.74
N LYS A 30 23.58 -21.25 14.58
CA LYS A 30 24.43 -20.59 13.57
C LYS A 30 23.99 -20.88 12.14
N THR A 31 23.59 -22.12 11.84
CA THR A 31 23.05 -22.46 10.52
C THR A 31 21.75 -21.72 10.27
N ILE A 32 20.78 -21.74 11.20
CA ILE A 32 19.51 -21.01 11.03
C ILE A 32 19.75 -19.52 10.75
N CYS A 33 20.67 -18.87 11.47
CA CYS A 33 21.05 -17.48 11.21
C CYS A 33 21.70 -17.29 9.82
N ALA A 34 22.59 -18.20 9.41
CA ALA A 34 23.21 -18.16 8.08
C ALA A 34 22.19 -18.37 6.96
N TRP A 35 21.27 -19.33 7.09
CA TRP A 35 20.17 -19.55 6.14
C TRP A 35 19.20 -18.36 6.12
N GLY A 36 18.91 -17.74 7.27
CA GLY A 36 18.11 -16.52 7.35
C GLY A 36 18.78 -15.34 6.64
N LEU A 37 20.09 -15.17 6.79
CA LEU A 37 20.87 -14.15 6.08
C LEU A 37 20.95 -14.45 4.59
N LEU A 38 21.15 -15.72 4.19
CA LEU A 38 21.15 -16.12 2.78
C LEU A 38 19.78 -15.88 2.13
N VAL A 39 18.68 -16.25 2.79
CA VAL A 39 17.31 -15.96 2.32
C VAL A 39 17.06 -14.44 2.24
N TRP A 40 17.52 -13.67 3.23
CA TRP A 40 17.42 -12.21 3.22
C TRP A 40 18.25 -11.57 2.10
N LEU A 41 19.49 -12.03 1.87
CA LEU A 41 20.36 -11.58 0.78
C LEU A 41 19.78 -11.96 -0.60
N SER A 42 19.25 -13.18 -0.74
CA SER A 42 18.59 -13.64 -1.96
C SER A 42 17.32 -12.84 -2.25
N ARG A 43 16.51 -12.51 -1.22
CA ARG A 43 15.35 -11.63 -1.37
C ARG A 43 15.77 -10.20 -1.71
N ARG A 44 16.88 -9.69 -1.18
CA ARG A 44 17.38 -8.34 -1.52
C ARG A 44 17.91 -8.22 -2.95
N ALA A 45 18.40 -9.33 -3.53
CA ALA A 45 18.90 -9.37 -4.91
C ALA A 45 17.78 -9.38 -5.96
N GLN A 46 16.59 -9.86 -5.59
CA GLN A 46 15.36 -9.61 -6.33
C GLN A 46 14.73 -8.37 -5.71
N GLY A 47 15.17 -7.18 -6.11
CA GLY A 47 14.48 -5.96 -5.70
C GLY A 47 12.98 -6.20 -5.85
N ASP A 48 12.23 -6.17 -4.75
CA ASP A 48 10.78 -6.28 -4.81
C ASP A 48 10.35 -5.20 -5.81
N PRO A 49 9.55 -5.52 -6.85
CA PRO A 49 8.77 -4.48 -7.49
C PRO A 49 7.80 -4.00 -6.42
N ILE A 50 8.24 -3.05 -5.59
CA ILE A 50 7.37 -2.21 -4.80
C ILE A 50 6.47 -1.54 -5.83
N SER A 51 5.33 -2.18 -6.04
CA SER A 51 4.19 -1.78 -6.84
C SER A 51 4.31 -0.36 -7.39
N GLU A 52 4.84 -0.24 -8.61
CA GLU A 52 4.95 1.04 -9.34
C GLU A 52 3.56 1.65 -9.65
N SER A 53 2.48 0.98 -9.24
CA SER A 53 1.10 1.46 -9.34
C SER A 53 0.55 2.13 -8.06
N VAL A 54 1.29 2.13 -6.94
CA VAL A 54 0.72 2.60 -5.66
C VAL A 54 0.81 4.11 -5.45
N HIS A 55 1.67 4.84 -6.17
CA HIS A 55 1.87 6.28 -5.89
C HIS A 55 2.13 7.18 -7.10
N LYS A 56 1.98 6.69 -8.33
CA LYS A 56 2.05 7.60 -9.48
C LYS A 56 0.74 8.38 -9.61
N PRO A 57 0.73 9.72 -9.44
CA PRO A 57 -0.45 10.50 -9.73
C PRO A 57 -0.87 10.25 -11.18
N LYS A 58 -2.16 9.95 -11.38
CA LYS A 58 -2.69 9.67 -12.71
C LYS A 58 -2.75 10.99 -13.48
N ALA A 59 -1.86 11.16 -14.44
CA ALA A 59 -1.71 12.41 -15.19
C ALA A 59 -3.02 12.90 -15.85
N HIS A 60 -3.93 11.99 -16.24
CA HIS A 60 -5.21 12.38 -16.81
C HIS A 60 -6.10 13.17 -15.84
N CYS A 61 -5.99 12.94 -14.54
CA CYS A 61 -6.78 13.66 -13.54
C CYS A 61 -6.44 15.16 -13.49
N ASP A 62 -5.29 15.57 -14.04
CA ASP A 62 -4.87 16.97 -14.06
C ASP A 62 -5.26 17.71 -15.34
N PHE A 63 -5.83 17.01 -16.32
CA PHE A 63 -6.28 17.63 -17.57
C PHE A 63 -7.57 18.44 -17.36
N HIS A 64 -7.74 19.54 -18.10
CA HIS A 64 -9.03 20.24 -18.14
C HIS A 64 -10.09 19.38 -18.84
N PRO A 65 -11.39 19.53 -18.51
CA PRO A 65 -12.44 18.84 -19.24
C PRO A 65 -12.42 19.29 -20.72
N ASP A 66 -12.50 18.32 -21.62
CA ASP A 66 -12.50 18.56 -23.06
C ASP A 66 -13.80 18.06 -23.70
N ILE A 67 -14.57 19.01 -24.22
CA ILE A 67 -15.87 18.77 -24.87
C ILE A 67 -15.67 17.98 -26.16
N GLY A 68 -14.54 18.16 -26.85
CA GLY A 68 -14.35 17.66 -28.21
C GLY A 68 -15.14 18.45 -29.26
N PRO A 69 -14.93 18.17 -30.56
CA PRO A 69 -15.50 18.94 -31.65
C PRO A 69 -16.91 18.50 -32.09
N CYS A 70 -17.40 17.36 -31.60
CA CYS A 70 -18.70 16.81 -31.95
C CYS A 70 -19.86 17.47 -31.16
N GLY A 71 -21.11 17.20 -31.57
CA GLY A 71 -22.33 17.83 -31.04
C GLY A 71 -23.32 16.89 -30.34
N ASP A 72 -22.94 15.64 -30.09
CA ASP A 72 -23.77 14.65 -29.40
C ASP A 72 -23.56 14.80 -27.88
N TYR A 73 -24.18 15.83 -27.32
CA TYR A 73 -23.93 16.25 -25.95
C TYR A 73 -24.45 15.27 -24.91
N GLU A 74 -23.53 14.74 -24.11
CA GLU A 74 -23.82 13.92 -22.93
C GLU A 74 -23.19 14.51 -21.68
N LEU A 75 -23.91 14.43 -20.55
CA LEU A 75 -23.35 14.80 -19.26
C LEU A 75 -22.34 13.73 -18.81
N LYS A 76 -21.11 14.16 -18.50
CA LYS A 76 -20.04 13.32 -17.96
C LYS A 76 -19.44 13.98 -16.73
N TYR A 77 -18.64 13.24 -15.98
CA TYR A 77 -17.88 13.73 -14.84
C TYR A 77 -16.41 13.94 -15.20
N TYR A 78 -15.77 14.97 -14.65
CA TYR A 78 -14.33 15.19 -14.70
C TYR A 78 -13.82 15.54 -13.31
N PHE A 79 -12.54 15.31 -13.06
CA PHE A 79 -11.89 15.71 -11.82
C PHE A 79 -11.34 17.13 -11.95
N ASP A 80 -11.82 18.05 -11.11
CA ASP A 80 -11.24 19.38 -10.95
C ASP A 80 -10.05 19.28 -10.01
N SER A 81 -8.83 19.30 -10.55
CA SER A 81 -7.60 19.19 -9.76
C SER A 81 -7.36 20.37 -8.81
N LYS A 82 -7.97 21.54 -9.09
CA LYS A 82 -7.84 22.74 -8.24
C LYS A 82 -8.70 22.61 -6.99
N THR A 83 -9.95 22.20 -7.15
CA THR A 83 -10.86 22.01 -6.01
C THR A 83 -10.78 20.61 -5.41
N ARG A 84 -10.09 19.68 -6.10
CA ARG A 84 -10.04 18.25 -5.78
C ARG A 84 -11.43 17.66 -5.65
N ILE A 85 -12.35 17.98 -6.58
CA ILE A 85 -13.75 17.52 -6.59
C ILE A 85 -14.11 17.03 -7.99
N CYS A 86 -14.90 15.95 -8.06
CA CYS A 86 -15.50 15.50 -9.32
C CYS A 86 -16.72 16.36 -9.67
N ARG A 87 -16.71 16.98 -10.85
CA ARG A 87 -17.76 17.90 -11.34
C ARG A 87 -18.32 17.39 -12.67
N THR A 88 -19.50 17.86 -13.05
CA THR A 88 -20.09 17.52 -14.35
C THR A 88 -19.65 18.50 -15.44
N PHE A 89 -19.57 18.00 -16.68
CA PHE A 89 -19.37 18.79 -17.89
C PHE A 89 -20.10 18.15 -19.08
N LEU A 90 -20.31 18.91 -20.16
CA LEU A 90 -20.86 18.39 -21.41
C LEU A 90 -19.74 17.84 -22.28
N TYR A 91 -19.87 16.58 -22.69
CA TYR A 91 -18.99 15.97 -23.68
C TYR A 91 -19.74 15.83 -25.00
N GLY A 92 -19.12 16.26 -26.10
CA GLY A 92 -19.72 16.31 -27.44
C GLY A 92 -19.77 14.97 -28.19
N GLY A 93 -19.31 13.87 -27.57
CA GLY A 93 -19.46 12.53 -28.13
C GLY A 93 -18.24 11.98 -28.89
N CYS A 94 -17.24 12.81 -29.20
CA CYS A 94 -15.99 12.35 -29.83
C CYS A 94 -14.75 13.07 -29.30
N GLU A 95 -13.58 12.44 -29.49
CA GLU A 95 -12.26 12.95 -29.07
C GLU A 95 -12.20 13.32 -27.56
N GLY A 96 -11.62 14.46 -27.25
CA GLY A 96 -11.37 14.92 -25.89
C GLY A 96 -10.22 14.19 -25.20
N ASN A 97 -10.28 14.12 -23.88
CA ASN A 97 -9.26 13.47 -23.06
C ASN A 97 -9.84 12.50 -22.03
N GLU A 98 -8.93 11.86 -21.29
CA GLU A 98 -9.24 10.81 -20.32
C GLU A 98 -9.81 11.31 -18.98
N ASN A 99 -9.85 12.64 -18.74
CA ASN A 99 -10.53 13.22 -17.57
C ASN A 99 -12.05 13.26 -17.80
N ARG A 100 -12.64 12.09 -18.06
CA ARG A 100 -14.04 11.94 -18.44
C ARG A 100 -14.57 10.60 -17.98
N PHE A 101 -15.53 10.64 -17.06
CA PHE A 101 -16.11 9.47 -16.41
C PHE A 101 -17.61 9.46 -16.57
N LEU A 102 -18.20 8.26 -16.64
CA LEU A 102 -19.64 8.10 -16.75
C LEU A 102 -20.33 8.39 -15.42
N GLN A 103 -19.76 7.89 -14.32
CA GLN A 103 -20.30 8.02 -12.97
C GLN A 103 -19.37 8.83 -12.08
N PHE A 104 -19.95 9.46 -11.06
CA PHE A 104 -19.19 10.21 -10.05
C PHE A 104 -18.19 9.30 -9.32
N GLU A 105 -18.61 8.09 -8.94
CA GLU A 105 -17.78 7.13 -8.21
C GLU A 105 -16.55 6.72 -9.01
N ASP A 106 -16.65 6.63 -10.33
CA ASP A 106 -15.54 6.27 -11.21
C ASP A 106 -14.50 7.39 -11.25
N CYS A 107 -14.94 8.65 -11.32
CA CYS A 107 -14.08 9.81 -11.19
C CYS A 107 -13.36 9.82 -9.83
N VAL A 108 -14.10 9.59 -8.74
CA VAL A 108 -13.52 9.60 -7.39
C VAL A 108 -12.47 8.50 -7.24
N LYS A 109 -12.83 7.27 -7.62
CA LYS A 109 -11.91 6.11 -7.60
C LYS A 109 -10.70 6.33 -8.50
N ALA A 110 -10.89 7.00 -9.64
CA ALA A 110 -9.80 7.27 -10.56
C ALA A 110 -8.80 8.26 -9.96
N CYS A 111 -9.28 9.37 -9.36
CA CYS A 111 -8.45 10.55 -9.14
C CYS A 111 -8.15 10.92 -7.68
N TYR A 112 -8.87 10.39 -6.68
CA TYR A 112 -8.58 10.73 -5.28
C TYR A 112 -7.33 10.03 -4.72
N GLY A 113 -6.94 8.86 -5.24
CA GLY A 113 -5.77 8.13 -4.76
C GLY A 113 -5.85 7.71 -3.28
N PRO A 114 -4.90 6.90 -2.78
CA PRO A 114 -4.86 6.50 -1.38
C PRO A 114 -4.37 7.62 -0.44
N SER A 115 -3.84 8.74 -0.96
CA SER A 115 -3.28 9.84 -0.16
C SER A 115 -4.33 10.81 0.41
N THR A 116 -5.62 10.58 0.19
CA THR A 116 -6.70 11.40 0.77
C THR A 116 -7.67 10.58 1.61
N GLN A 117 -7.17 9.68 2.46
CA GLN A 117 -7.94 9.19 3.62
C GLN A 117 -8.08 10.25 4.74
N GLU A 118 -7.67 11.50 4.48
CA GLU A 118 -7.88 12.66 5.34
C GLU A 118 -9.02 13.59 4.85
N VAL A 119 -9.91 13.13 3.97
CA VAL A 119 -11.23 13.77 3.82
C VAL A 119 -12.25 12.96 4.64
N LYS A 120 -12.06 12.96 5.95
CA LYS A 120 -13.11 12.63 6.91
C LYS A 120 -13.61 13.94 7.49
N GLU A 121 -14.91 14.19 7.35
CA GLU A 121 -15.70 15.10 8.20
C GLU A 121 -15.46 16.62 8.06
N GLN A 122 -15.37 17.21 6.86
CA GLN A 122 -15.41 18.69 6.74
C GLN A 122 -16.32 19.27 5.64
N GLU A 123 -17.26 18.50 5.08
CA GLU A 123 -18.29 19.06 4.17
C GLU A 123 -19.74 18.82 4.64
N ILE A 124 -19.95 18.59 5.94
CA ILE A 124 -21.30 18.53 6.59
C ILE A 124 -21.52 19.72 7.54
N ILE A 125 -20.85 20.87 7.34
CA ILE A 125 -21.20 22.12 8.02
C ILE A 125 -20.97 23.30 7.07
N ARG A 126 -21.91 23.54 6.15
CA ARG A 126 -22.31 24.85 5.59
C ARG A 126 -23.42 24.64 4.56
N MET A 127 -24.52 24.06 5.03
CA MET A 127 -25.85 24.43 4.54
C MET A 127 -26.54 25.00 5.77
N ASP A 128 -26.34 26.30 6.04
CA ASP A 128 -27.13 26.98 7.06
C ASP A 128 -28.56 27.13 6.51
N PRO A 129 -29.58 26.57 7.17
CA PRO A 129 -30.96 26.82 6.84
C PRO A 129 -31.36 28.16 7.48
N GLY A 130 -31.47 29.19 6.66
CA GLY A 130 -32.24 30.40 7.00
C GLY A 130 -31.50 31.44 7.85
N THR A 131 -31.34 32.62 7.25
CA THR A 131 -31.52 33.88 7.96
C THR A 131 -32.31 34.80 7.03
N LEU A 132 -33.63 34.73 7.15
CA LEU A 132 -34.46 35.91 6.97
C LEU A 132 -34.23 36.74 8.23
N GLU A 133 -33.48 37.83 8.12
CA GLU A 133 -33.71 38.99 8.95
C GLU A 133 -33.48 40.23 8.08
N SER A 134 -34.53 41.03 8.08
CA SER A 134 -34.67 42.36 7.50
C SER A 134 -33.66 43.34 8.06
N GLU A 135 -33.04 44.12 7.18
CA GLU A 135 -32.88 45.59 7.27
C GLU A 135 -32.73 46.16 5.85
#